data_AF-A0A5J4PWH8-F1
#
_entry.id   AF-A0A5J4PWH8-F1
#
_cell.length_a   1.000
_cell.length_b   1.000
_cell.length_c   1.000
_cell.angle_alpha   90.00
_cell.angle_beta   90.00
_cell.angle_gamma   90.00
#
_symmetry.space_group_name_H-M   'P 1'
#
loop_
_entity.id
_entity.type
_entity.pdbx_description
1 polymer ?
#
loop_
_entity_poly.entity_id
_entity_poly.type
_entity_poly.pdbx_seq_one_letter_code
_entity_poly.pdbx_strand_id
1 'polypeptide(L)' 'LFFEALESTYNTDKVIGFMDRFVAQINKKTVVILDNSPIHKSKKFFAKLEEWKEEDVLIFFLPPLFS' A
#
# COMPACT_ATOMS: atom_id res chain seq x y z
N LEU A 1 1.92 13.09 10.85
CA LEU A 1 1.49 11.68 10.87
C LEU A 1 0.26 11.58 9.98
N PHE A 2 0.35 10.81 8.90
CA PHE A 2 -0.79 10.54 8.01
C PHE A 2 -1.40 9.21 8.45
N PHE A 3 -2.66 9.23 8.90
CA PHE A 3 -3.38 8.02 9.30
C PHE A 3 -4.88 8.19 9.05
N GLU A 4 -5.56 7.06 8.90
CA GLU A 4 -7.02 6.99 8.78
C GLU A 4 -7.52 5.87 9.71
N ALA A 5 -8.67 6.09 10.35
CA ALA A 5 -9.34 5.09 11.18
C ALA A 5 -10.72 4.82 10.58
N LEU A 6 -11.06 3.54 10.43
CA LEU A 6 -12.35 3.10 9.90
C LEU A 6 -12.98 2.09 10.85
N GLU A 7 -14.28 2.25 11.12
CA GLU A 7 -15.05 1.32 11.97
C GLU A 7 -15.55 0.08 11.21
N SER A 8 -15.28 0.01 9.89
CA SER A 8 -15.73 -1.07 9.01
C SER A 8 -14.58 -1.93 8.54
N THR A 9 -14.88 -3.17 8.13
CA THR A 9 -13.89 -4.09 7.58
C THR A 9 -13.07 -3.44 6.46
N TYR A 10 -11.76 -3.51 6.60
CA TYR A 10 -10.81 -3.02 5.62
C TYR A 10 -10.71 -4.01 4.44
N ASN A 11 -10.64 -3.51 3.21
CA ASN A 11 -10.56 -4.34 2.01
C ASN A 11 -9.57 -3.74 1.00
N THR A 12 -9.31 -4.45 -0.09
CA THR A 12 -8.41 -4.00 -1.17
C THR A 12 -8.71 -2.59 -1.67
N ASP A 13 -9.98 -2.24 -1.86
CA ASP A 13 -10.36 -0.95 -2.44
C ASP A 13 -10.09 0.20 -1.47
N LYS A 14 -10.38 -0.02 -0.19
CA LYS A 14 -10.11 0.95 0.88
C LYS A 14 -8.61 1.20 1.04
N VAL A 15 -7.79 0.14 1.02
CA VAL A 15 -6.34 0.30 1.12
C VAL A 15 -5.75 1.00 -0.10
N ILE A 16 -6.23 0.70 -1.31
CA ILE A 16 -5.80 1.40 -2.52
C ILE A 16 -6.14 2.89 -2.40
N GLY A 17 -7.37 3.22 -2.01
CA GLY A 17 -7.77 4.62 -1.83
C GLY A 17 -6.94 5.36 -0.77
N PHE A 18 -6.59 4.69 0.33
CA PHE A 18 -5.68 5.24 1.33
C PHE A 18 -4.29 5.48 0.76
N MET A 19 -3.73 4.49 0.05
CA MET A 19 -2.42 4.57 -0.58
C MET A 19 -2.36 5.67 -1.64
N ASP A 20 -3.39 5.81 -2.48
CA ASP A 20 -3.47 6.89 -3.48
C ASP A 20 -3.40 8.27 -2.82
N ARG A 21 -4.14 8.48 -1.72
CA ARG A 21 -4.09 9.74 -0.96
C ARG A 21 -2.74 9.95 -0.27
N PHE A 22 -2.12 8.88 0.23
CA PHE A 22 -0.81 8.93 0.86
C PHE A 22 0.28 9.31 -0.16
N VAL A 23 0.32 8.61 -1.30
CA VAL A 23 1.29 8.79 -2.39
C VAL A 23 1.22 10.22 -2.94
N ALA A 24 0.01 10.77 -3.11
CA ALA A 24 -0.19 12.14 -3.58
C ALA A 24 0.41 13.23 -2.67
N GLN A 25 0.82 12.89 -1.44
CA GLN A 25 1.47 13.83 -0.50
C GLN A 25 2.99 13.67 -0.43
N ILE A 26 3.55 12.69 -1.13
CA ILE A 26 4.98 12.38 -1.07
C ILE A 26 5.77 13.34 -1.97
N ASN A 27 6.89 13.84 -1.45
CA ASN A 27 7.80 14.75 -2.17
C ASN A 27 9.26 14.27 -2.15
N LYS A 28 9.48 13.05 -1.67
CA LYS A 28 10.78 12.38 -1.56
C LYS A 28 10.57 10.90 -1.76
N LYS A 29 11.54 10.24 -2.39
CA LYS A 29 11.55 8.78 -2.54
C LYS A 29 11.22 8.09 -1.22
N THR A 30 10.16 7.30 -1.24
CA THR A 30 9.58 6.68 -0.04
C THR A 30 9.50 5.18 -0.22
N VAL A 31 9.79 4.45 0.85
CA VAL A 31 9.69 2.99 0.91
C VAL A 31 8.59 2.63 1.89
N VAL A 32 7.60 1.87 1.43
CA VAL A 32 6.52 1.33 2.27
C VAL A 32 6.72 -0.17 2.40
N ILE A 33 6.71 -0.65 3.65
CA ILE A 33 6.85 -2.07 3.96
C ILE A 33 5.51 -2.56 4.50
N LEU A 34 4.92 -3.56 3.82
CA LEU A 34 3.62 -4.13 4.17
C LEU A 34 3.77 -5.57 4.68
N ASP A 35 2.84 -6.00 5.52
CA ASP A 35 2.69 -7.41 5.85
C ASP A 35 2.13 -8.22 4.66
N ASN A 36 1.95 -9.53 4.85
CA ASN A 36 1.45 -10.42 3.81
C ASN A 36 -0.09 -10.61 3.84
N SER A 37 -0.84 -9.68 4.43
CA SER A 37 -2.31 -9.75 4.45
C SER A 37 -2.89 -9.82 3.02
N PRO A 38 -3.93 -10.65 2.75
CA PRO A 38 -4.49 -10.83 1.41
C PRO A 38 -4.93 -9.53 0.73
N ILE A 39 -5.35 -8.52 1.50
CA ILE A 39 -5.77 -7.22 0.97
C ILE A 39 -4.64 -6.46 0.25
N HIS A 40 -3.38 -6.69 0.65
CA HIS A 40 -2.18 -6.13 0.00
C HIS A 40 -1.63 -7.03 -1.11
N LYS A 41 -2.20 -8.21 -1.31
CA LYS A 41 -1.73 -9.24 -2.28
C LYS A 41 -2.72 -9.52 -3.40
N SER A 42 -3.85 -8.82 -3.43
CA SER A 42 -4.83 -9.00 -4.50
C SER A 42 -4.29 -8.53 -5.86
N LYS A 43 -4.80 -9.10 -6.96
CA LYS A 43 -4.44 -8.67 -8.33
C LYS A 43 -4.63 -7.16 -8.54
N LYS A 44 -5.72 -6.62 -7.99
CA LYS A 44 -6.04 -5.19 -8.09
C LYS A 44 -5.03 -4.32 -7.33
N PHE A 45 -4.56 -4.76 -6.17
CA PHE A 45 -3.51 -4.06 -5.43
C PHE A 45 -2.18 -4.11 -6.21
N PHE A 46 -1.81 -5.29 -6.71
CA PHE A 46 -0.58 -5.44 -7.50
C PHE A 46 -0.55 -4.58 -8.77
N ALA A 47 -1.71 -4.36 -9.40
CA ALA A 47 -1.83 -3.48 -10.57
C ALA A 47 -1.48 -2.01 -10.28
N LYS A 48 -1.57 -1.56 -9.02
CA LYS A 48 -1.22 -0.19 -8.60
C LYS A 48 0.26 0.03 -8.31
N LEU A 49 1.05 -1.05 -8.19
CA LEU A 49 2.45 -0.93 -7.77
C LEU A 49 3.30 -0.14 -8.76
N GLU A 50 3.07 -0.30 -10.06
CA GLU A 50 3.87 0.44 -11.05
C GLU A 50 3.51 1.92 -11.05
N GLU A 51 2.23 2.26 -10.94
CA GLU A 51 1.76 3.65 -10.80
C GLU A 51 2.40 4.34 -9.58
N TRP A 52 2.37 3.70 -8.40
CA TRP A 52 2.98 4.29 -7.21
C TRP A 52 4.52 4.36 -7.29
N LYS A 53 5.15 3.44 -8.03
CA LYS A 53 6.59 3.46 -8.26
C LYS A 53 7.01 4.60 -9.18
N GLU A 54 6.20 4.97 -10.17
CA GLU A 54 6.40 6.17 -11.00
C GLU A 54 6.33 7.45 -10.15
N GLU A 55 5.53 7.45 -9.08
CA GLU A 55 5.43 8.51 -8.07
C GLU A 55 6.48 8.40 -6.94
N ASP A 56 7.60 7.72 -7.19
CA ASP A 56 8.72 7.56 -6.24
C ASP A 56 8.37 6.83 -4.93
N VAL A 57 7.27 6.07 -4.91
CA VAL A 57 6.84 5.23 -3.78
C VAL A 57 7.04 3.74 -4.10
N LEU A 58 8.02 3.13 -3.45
CA LEU A 58 8.34 1.72 -3.60
C LEU A 58 7.67 0.88 -2.52
N ILE A 59 6.92 -0.14 -2.92
CA ILE A 59 6.26 -1.08 -2.01
C ILE A 59 7.07 -2.37 -1.90
N PHE A 60 7.39 -2.76 -0.68
CA PHE A 60 7.99 -4.05 -0.35
C PHE A 60 7.11 -4.80 0.64
N PHE A 61 7.22 -6.12 0.63
CA PHE A 61 6.53 -6.99 1.56
C PHE A 61 7.53 -7.62 2.51
N LEU A 62 7.11 -7.80 3.76
CA LEU A 62 7.89 -8.59 4.71
C LEU A 62 8.10 -10.02 4.16
N PRO A 63 9.23 -10.67 4.47
CA PRO A 63 9.41 -12.09 4.19
C PRO A 63 8.22 -12.90 4.73
N PRO A 64 7.84 -14.00 4.07
CA PRO A 64 6.89 -14.94 4.66
C PRO A 64 7.35 -15.32 6.07
N LEU A 65 6.41 -15.38 7.01
CA LEU A 65 6.69 -15.70 8.42
C LEU A 65 7.33 -17.09 8.61
N PHE A 66 7.22 -17.97 7.61
CA PHE A 66 7.89 -19.26 7.58
C PHE A 66 8.51 -19.48 6.19
N SER A 67 9.81 -19.76 6.16
CA SER A 67 10.60 -20.12 4.98
C SER A 67 10.45 -21.59 4.61
#